data_AF-A0A923V191-F1
#
_entry.id   AF-A0A923V191-F1
#
_cell.length_a   1.000
_cell.length_b   1.000
_cell.length_c   1.000
_cell.angle_alpha   90.00
_cell.angle_beta   90.00
_cell.angle_gamma   90.00
#
_symmetry.space_group_name_H-M   'P 1'
#
loop_
_entity.id
_entity.type
_entity.pdbx_description
1 polymer ?
#
loop_
_entity_poly.entity_id
_entity_poly.type
_entity_poly.pdbx_seq_one_letter_code
_entity_poly.pdbx_strand_id
1 'polypeptide(L)'
;MKTLELIAAILFALALVHTFAAPWFERLAHRSTTHSGLLHLLGEIEVVFGIWAAVLIAAIAANSGPAQAIAYAESRQYTEPLFVFVIMVVAASRPVLDAVTRLVALLARFLPLPTAVARVWLSFALVPLIGSLITEPAAMTLAALILGPLVFRPEVPEWLKYGALGTLFVNVSIGGTLTAFAAPPVLMVATVWNWDSAFMAANFGWKAALAVGLNASALTWLLRTHLGRRAASDEAATAAPSMPLTVTVVHLLFLASVIVFAHHPVIFLGIFLFFLGYVQAYPAFQNPLILKEALLVGFFLAGVVVLGGMQQWWLQPIVSQLEPL
;
A
#
# COMPACT_ATOMS: atom_id res chain seq x y z
N MET A 1 -12.41 14.89 31.20
CA MET A 1 -12.21 15.05 29.75
C MET A 1 -10.86 15.70 29.46
N LYS A 2 -10.59 16.94 29.91
CA LYS A 2 -9.29 17.63 29.73
C LYS A 2 -8.02 16.83 30.09
N THR A 3 -8.04 16.06 31.18
CA THR A 3 -6.86 15.25 31.59
C THR A 3 -6.55 14.13 30.59
N LEU A 4 -7.59 13.45 30.08
CA LEU A 4 -7.42 12.35 29.13
C LEU A 4 -7.02 12.86 27.75
N GLU A 5 -7.60 13.98 27.33
CA GLU A 5 -7.22 14.71 26.11
C GLU A 5 -5.75 15.12 26.11
N LEU A 6 -5.25 15.62 27.24
CA LEU A 6 -3.83 15.97 27.40
C LEU A 6 -2.93 14.72 27.39
N ILE A 7 -3.31 13.66 28.10
CA ILE A 7 -2.57 12.38 28.08
C ILE A 7 -2.48 11.86 26.65
N ALA A 8 -3.61 11.84 25.92
CA ALA A 8 -3.64 11.37 24.54
C ALA A 8 -2.79 12.25 23.62
N ALA A 9 -2.79 13.57 23.78
CA ALA A 9 -1.95 14.48 23.00
C ALA A 9 -0.44 14.26 23.28
N ILE A 10 -0.07 14.04 24.55
CA ILE A 10 1.32 13.71 24.93
C ILE A 10 1.73 12.38 24.32
N LEU A 11 0.90 11.33 24.44
CA LEU A 11 1.20 10.02 23.85
C LEU A 11 1.31 10.09 22.32
N PHE A 12 0.48 10.90 21.66
CA PHE A 12 0.57 11.14 20.23
C PHE A 12 1.89 11.86 19.85
N ALA A 13 2.28 12.89 20.61
CA ALA A 13 3.57 13.56 20.40
C ALA A 13 4.76 12.60 20.61
N LEU A 14 4.69 11.73 21.63
CA LEU A 14 5.70 10.69 21.86
C LEU A 14 5.74 9.65 20.73
N ALA A 15 4.59 9.30 20.14
CA ALA A 15 4.55 8.44 18.95
C ALA A 15 5.26 9.08 17.74
N LEU A 16 5.07 10.38 17.53
CA LEU A 16 5.80 11.11 16.48
C LEU A 16 7.31 11.12 16.75
N VAL A 17 7.72 11.43 17.98
CA VAL A 17 9.14 11.40 18.38
C VAL A 17 9.73 9.99 18.19
N HIS A 18 8.99 8.95 18.58
CA HIS A 18 9.42 7.56 18.40
C HIS A 18 9.59 7.21 16.90
N THR A 19 8.68 7.68 16.03
CA THR A 19 8.78 7.46 14.57
C THR A 19 10.10 8.00 14.01
N PHE A 20 10.50 9.21 14.41
CA PHE A 20 11.81 9.78 14.01
C PHE A 20 13.01 9.11 14.68
N ALA A 21 12.81 8.45 15.83
CA ALA A 21 13.82 7.68 16.53
C ALA A 21 13.96 6.23 16.02
N ALA A 22 13.10 5.76 15.11
CA ALA A 22 13.12 4.39 14.60
C ALA A 22 14.50 3.92 14.07
N PRO A 23 15.26 4.73 13.28
CA PRO A 23 16.60 4.34 12.83
C PRO A 23 17.63 4.19 13.97
N TRP A 24 17.36 4.78 15.15
CA TRP A 24 18.18 4.57 16.33
C TRP A 24 17.89 3.21 16.99
N PHE A 25 16.62 2.81 17.07
CA PHE A 25 16.23 1.48 17.56
C PHE A 25 16.74 0.36 16.65
N GLU A 26 16.70 0.55 15.34
CA GLU A 26 17.25 -0.40 14.36
C GLU A 26 18.77 -0.59 14.54
N ARG A 27 19.52 0.50 14.72
CA ARG A 27 20.96 0.43 15.05
C ARG A 27 21.23 -0.27 16.38
N LEU A 28 20.36 -0.09 17.37
CA LEU A 28 20.47 -0.76 18.66
C LEU A 28 20.12 -2.25 18.54
N ALA A 29 19.15 -2.60 17.70
CA ALA A 29 18.75 -3.98 17.39
C ALA A 29 19.91 -4.78 16.79
N HIS A 30 20.68 -4.19 15.87
CA HIS A 30 21.87 -4.81 15.29
C HIS A 30 23.02 -5.01 16.29
N ARG A 31 23.07 -4.21 17.36
CA ARG A 31 24.11 -4.29 18.40
C ARG A 31 23.72 -5.17 19.58
N SER A 32 22.43 -5.46 19.76
CA SER A 32 21.92 -6.24 20.88
C SER A 32 21.98 -7.74 20.59
N THR A 33 22.58 -8.50 21.49
CA THR A 33 22.61 -9.96 21.41
C THR A 33 21.39 -10.63 22.04
N THR A 34 20.73 -9.95 22.99
CA THR A 34 19.63 -10.53 23.79
C THR A 34 18.24 -10.05 23.38
N HIS A 35 18.12 -8.80 22.89
CA HIS A 35 16.82 -8.16 22.61
C HIS A 35 16.70 -7.64 21.18
N SER A 36 17.49 -8.18 20.24
CA SER A 36 17.50 -7.76 18.84
C SER A 36 16.09 -7.73 18.23
N GLY A 37 15.28 -8.78 18.47
CA GLY A 37 13.92 -8.86 17.92
C GLY A 37 12.96 -7.77 18.43
N LEU A 38 12.98 -7.47 19.73
CA LEU A 38 12.12 -6.42 20.30
C LEU A 38 12.56 -5.04 19.83
N LEU A 39 13.87 -4.80 19.76
CA LEU A 39 14.42 -3.53 19.26
C LEU A 39 14.16 -3.35 17.76
N HIS A 40 14.19 -4.42 16.98
CA HIS A 40 13.80 -4.39 15.58
C HIS A 40 12.32 -4.05 15.44
N LEU A 41 11.46 -4.64 16.27
CA LEU A 41 10.03 -4.34 16.28
C LEU A 41 9.76 -2.87 16.66
N LEU A 42 10.52 -2.28 17.60
CA LEU A 42 10.46 -0.85 17.92
C LEU A 42 11.06 0.04 16.81
N GLY A 43 11.93 -0.50 15.97
CA GLY A 43 12.50 0.19 14.81
C GLY A 43 11.61 0.16 13.56
N GLU A 44 10.58 -0.69 13.52
CA GLU A 44 9.61 -0.72 12.42
C GLU A 44 8.62 0.45 12.59
N ILE A 45 8.64 1.41 11.66
CA ILE A 45 7.82 2.63 11.72
C ILE A 45 6.32 2.33 11.73
N GLU A 46 5.91 1.22 11.09
CA GLU A 46 4.54 0.73 11.05
C GLU A 46 4.04 0.29 12.43
N VAL A 47 4.94 -0.17 13.30
CA VAL A 47 4.60 -0.68 14.63
C VAL A 47 4.42 0.44 15.64
N VAL A 48 5.15 1.54 15.48
CA VAL A 48 5.23 2.64 16.44
C VAL A 48 3.85 3.11 16.89
N PHE A 49 2.97 3.43 15.95
CA PHE A 49 1.62 3.92 16.27
C PHE A 49 0.74 2.85 16.92
N GLY A 50 0.86 1.59 16.53
CA GLY A 50 0.10 0.51 17.16
C GLY A 50 0.53 0.24 18.61
N ILE A 51 1.83 0.36 18.92
CA ILE A 51 2.31 0.28 20.31
C ILE A 51 1.75 1.43 21.14
N TRP A 52 1.86 2.66 20.65
CA TRP A 52 1.37 3.83 21.38
C TRP A 52 -0.16 3.83 21.52
N ALA A 53 -0.90 3.24 20.58
CA ALA A 53 -2.32 2.98 20.71
C ALA A 53 -2.64 2.01 21.86
N ALA A 54 -1.87 0.94 22.02
CA ALA A 54 -2.01 0.03 23.16
C ALA A 54 -1.72 0.75 24.48
N VAL A 55 -0.69 1.61 24.52
CA VAL A 55 -0.37 2.46 25.68
C VAL A 55 -1.52 3.43 25.99
N LEU A 56 -2.15 4.03 24.98
CA LEU A 56 -3.32 4.90 25.17
C LEU A 56 -4.50 4.13 25.76
N ILE A 57 -4.81 2.94 25.24
CA ILE A 57 -5.88 2.09 25.78
C ILE A 57 -5.60 1.73 27.25
N ALA A 58 -4.37 1.37 27.58
CA ALA A 58 -3.95 1.10 28.96
C ALA A 58 -4.07 2.35 29.85
N ALA A 59 -3.73 3.54 29.35
CA ALA A 59 -3.87 4.79 30.06
C ALA A 59 -5.34 5.16 30.32
N ILE A 60 -6.24 4.93 29.35
CA ILE A 60 -7.68 5.09 29.53
C ILE A 60 -8.18 4.11 30.59
N ALA A 61 -7.75 2.84 30.53
CA ALA A 61 -8.15 1.83 31.52
C ALA A 61 -7.70 2.20 32.94
N ALA A 62 -6.48 2.72 33.09
CA ALA A 62 -5.94 3.16 34.37
C ALA A 62 -6.62 4.41 34.92
N ASN A 63 -6.95 5.39 34.06
CA ASN A 63 -7.52 6.66 34.49
C ASN A 63 -9.05 6.64 34.64
N SER A 64 -9.74 5.79 33.89
CA SER A 64 -11.20 5.82 33.78
C SER A 64 -11.88 4.45 33.79
N GLY A 65 -11.11 3.39 33.98
CA GLY A 65 -11.59 2.02 34.18
C GLY A 65 -11.58 1.18 32.90
N PRO A 66 -11.45 -0.16 33.01
CA PRO A 66 -11.38 -1.06 31.85
C PRO A 66 -12.59 -0.98 30.91
N ALA A 67 -13.80 -0.81 31.47
CA ALA A 67 -15.02 -0.70 30.67
C ALA A 67 -15.00 0.51 29.72
N GLN A 68 -14.44 1.64 30.15
CA GLN A 68 -14.35 2.83 29.31
C GLN A 68 -13.25 2.69 28.24
N ALA A 69 -12.17 1.97 28.55
CA ALA A 69 -11.13 1.65 27.56
C ALA A 69 -11.67 0.73 26.45
N ILE A 70 -12.45 -0.28 26.82
CA ILE A 70 -13.13 -1.16 25.86
C ILE A 70 -14.12 -0.35 25.02
N ALA A 71 -14.99 0.43 25.66
CA ALA A 71 -15.96 1.27 24.95
C ALA A 71 -15.28 2.26 23.99
N TYR A 72 -14.12 2.83 24.36
CA TYR A 72 -13.34 3.68 23.47
C TYR A 72 -12.83 2.89 22.27
N ALA A 73 -12.18 1.75 22.48
CA ALA A 73 -11.65 0.91 21.42
C ALA A 73 -12.77 0.46 20.46
N GLU A 74 -13.89 -0.05 20.97
CA GLU A 74 -15.03 -0.51 20.16
C GLU A 74 -15.76 0.62 19.42
N SER A 75 -15.65 1.87 19.89
CA SER A 75 -16.22 3.03 19.19
C SER A 75 -15.42 3.44 17.94
N ARG A 76 -14.22 2.90 17.73
CA ARG A 76 -13.37 3.24 16.59
C ARG A 76 -13.71 2.40 15.36
N GLN A 77 -13.47 2.96 14.17
CA GLN A 77 -13.75 2.28 12.90
C GLN A 77 -12.50 1.59 12.35
N TYR A 78 -12.44 0.27 12.48
CA TYR A 78 -11.32 -0.56 12.01
C TYR A 78 -11.47 -1.11 10.59
N THR A 79 -12.58 -0.78 9.91
CA THR A 79 -12.88 -1.26 8.55
C THR A 79 -11.73 -1.02 7.58
N GLU A 80 -11.16 0.18 7.57
CA GLU A 80 -10.07 0.55 6.67
C GLU A 80 -8.75 -0.18 6.99
N PRO A 81 -8.24 -0.19 8.24
CA PRO A 81 -7.08 -1.00 8.61
C PRO A 81 -7.19 -2.48 8.19
N LEU A 82 -8.36 -3.08 8.43
CA LEU A 82 -8.63 -4.49 8.10
C LEU A 82 -8.74 -4.69 6.60
N PHE A 83 -9.39 -3.77 5.89
CA PHE A 83 -9.52 -3.82 4.44
C PHE A 83 -8.15 -3.72 3.76
N VAL A 84 -7.32 -2.75 4.16
CA VAL A 84 -5.95 -2.56 3.64
C VAL A 84 -5.09 -3.81 3.87
N PHE A 85 -5.15 -4.41 5.06
CA PHE A 85 -4.49 -5.67 5.35
C PHE A 85 -4.90 -6.78 4.36
N VAL A 86 -6.20 -7.03 4.22
CA VAL A 86 -6.74 -8.10 3.37
C VAL A 86 -6.41 -7.87 1.90
N ILE A 87 -6.69 -6.67 1.38
CA ILE A 87 -6.53 -6.37 -0.04
C ILE A 87 -5.06 -6.44 -0.45
N MET A 88 -4.12 -5.99 0.39
CA MET A 88 -2.69 -6.12 0.13
C MET A 88 -2.27 -7.58 -0.03
N VAL A 89 -2.73 -8.46 0.87
CA VAL A 89 -2.40 -9.89 0.82
C VAL A 89 -2.94 -10.55 -0.44
N VAL A 90 -4.21 -10.28 -0.79
CA VAL A 90 -4.86 -10.89 -1.97
C VAL A 90 -4.26 -10.34 -3.27
N ALA A 91 -4.06 -9.02 -3.37
CA ALA A 91 -3.55 -8.35 -4.56
C ALA A 91 -2.07 -8.68 -4.84
N ALA A 92 -1.25 -8.88 -3.80
CA ALA A 92 0.15 -9.29 -3.94
C ALA A 92 0.34 -10.79 -4.19
N SER A 93 -0.74 -11.57 -4.33
CA SER A 93 -0.64 -12.98 -4.63
C SER A 93 -0.05 -13.24 -6.02
N ARG A 94 0.75 -14.31 -6.14
CA ARG A 94 1.43 -14.66 -7.39
C ARG A 94 0.50 -14.73 -8.61
N PRO A 95 -0.71 -15.35 -8.55
CA PRO A 95 -1.59 -15.41 -9.72
C PRO A 95 -2.07 -14.04 -10.21
N VAL A 96 -2.24 -13.06 -9.30
CA VAL A 96 -2.59 -11.69 -9.65
C VAL A 96 -1.40 -10.97 -10.28
N LEU A 97 -0.21 -11.08 -9.67
CA LEU A 97 1.01 -10.48 -10.21
C LEU A 97 1.36 -11.03 -11.60
N ASP A 98 1.22 -12.34 -11.81
CA ASP A 98 1.44 -12.98 -13.12
C ASP A 98 0.43 -12.47 -14.16
N ALA A 99 -0.84 -12.28 -13.78
CA ALA A 99 -1.86 -11.76 -14.67
C ALA A 99 -1.53 -10.34 -15.16
N VAL A 100 -1.15 -9.44 -14.25
CA VAL A 100 -0.80 -8.07 -14.64
C VAL A 100 0.51 -8.03 -15.43
N THR A 101 1.51 -8.85 -15.07
CA THR A 101 2.76 -8.95 -15.83
C THR A 101 2.51 -9.43 -17.27
N ARG A 102 1.63 -10.41 -17.47
CA ARG A 102 1.22 -10.87 -18.80
C ARG A 102 0.48 -9.79 -19.58
N LEU A 103 -0.40 -9.04 -18.92
CA LEU A 103 -1.10 -7.91 -19.54
C LEU A 103 -0.11 -6.84 -20.02
N VAL A 104 0.86 -6.46 -19.18
CA VAL A 104 1.94 -5.53 -19.55
C VAL A 104 2.75 -6.06 -20.73
N ALA A 105 3.15 -7.34 -20.70
CA ALA A 105 3.91 -7.96 -21.77
C ALA A 105 3.13 -8.04 -23.10
N LEU A 106 1.82 -8.30 -23.04
CA LEU A 106 0.92 -8.31 -24.20
C LEU A 106 0.78 -6.91 -24.78
N LEU A 107 0.51 -5.91 -23.95
CA LEU A 107 0.38 -4.52 -24.39
C LEU A 107 1.69 -3.98 -24.96
N ALA A 108 2.84 -4.37 -24.40
CA ALA A 108 4.16 -3.98 -24.90
C ALA A 108 4.39 -4.41 -26.36
N ARG A 109 3.78 -5.51 -26.83
CA ARG A 109 3.91 -5.99 -28.20
C ARG A 109 3.16 -5.14 -29.23
N PHE A 110 2.18 -4.37 -28.78
CA PHE A 110 1.39 -3.47 -29.65
C PHE A 110 2.01 -2.08 -29.79
N LEU A 111 2.98 -1.71 -28.94
CA LEU A 111 3.66 -0.43 -29.05
C LEU A 111 4.76 -0.51 -30.11
N PRO A 112 4.89 0.49 -31.01
CA PRO A 112 5.97 0.56 -31.99
C PRO A 112 7.30 1.02 -31.36
N LEU A 113 7.70 0.37 -30.27
CA LEU A 113 8.91 0.67 -29.48
C LEU A 113 9.68 -0.62 -29.18
N PRO A 114 10.99 -0.56 -28.90
CA PRO A 114 11.72 -1.72 -28.40
C PRO A 114 11.06 -2.29 -27.14
N THR A 115 10.90 -3.61 -27.06
CA THR A 115 10.15 -4.30 -25.99
C THR A 115 10.57 -3.86 -24.59
N ALA A 116 11.87 -3.68 -24.34
CA ALA A 116 12.38 -3.22 -23.05
C ALA A 116 11.91 -1.78 -22.71
N VAL A 117 11.92 -0.88 -23.69
CA VAL A 117 11.45 0.50 -23.54
C VAL A 117 9.94 0.53 -23.31
N ALA A 118 9.18 -0.25 -24.09
CA ALA A 118 7.74 -0.37 -23.95
C ALA A 118 7.34 -0.90 -22.56
N ARG A 119 8.03 -1.93 -22.06
CA ARG A 119 7.79 -2.47 -20.71
C ARG A 119 8.11 -1.48 -19.61
N VAL A 120 9.24 -0.78 -19.70
CA VAL A 120 9.58 0.25 -18.72
C VAL A 120 8.53 1.36 -18.71
N TRP A 121 8.11 1.83 -19.89
CA TRP A 121 7.07 2.83 -19.99
C TRP A 121 5.74 2.35 -19.39
N LEU A 122 5.30 1.14 -19.74
CA LEU A 122 4.07 0.55 -19.18
C LEU A 122 4.16 0.32 -17.68
N SER A 123 5.32 -0.02 -17.13
CA SER A 123 5.53 -0.13 -15.69
C SER A 123 5.46 1.22 -14.97
N PHE A 124 5.86 2.32 -15.61
CA PHE A 124 5.70 3.66 -15.05
C PHE A 124 4.32 4.29 -15.32
N ALA A 125 3.60 3.83 -16.35
CA ALA A 125 2.32 4.41 -16.74
C ALA A 125 1.14 3.53 -16.36
N LEU A 126 1.06 2.34 -16.95
CA LEU A 126 -0.08 1.44 -16.82
C LEU A 126 -0.19 0.85 -15.42
N VAL A 127 0.93 0.36 -14.85
CA VAL A 127 0.88 -0.28 -13.52
C VAL A 127 0.39 0.69 -12.44
N PRO A 128 0.86 1.95 -12.35
CA PRO A 128 0.30 2.93 -11.43
C PRO A 128 -1.20 3.23 -11.64
N LEU A 129 -1.67 3.27 -12.89
CA LEU A 129 -3.09 3.48 -13.18
C LEU A 129 -3.93 2.25 -12.82
N ILE A 130 -3.45 1.04 -13.08
CA ILE A 130 -4.08 -0.21 -12.63
C ILE A 130 -4.08 -0.28 -11.10
N GLY A 131 -3.11 0.35 -10.43
CA GLY A 131 -3.08 0.52 -8.98
C GLY A 131 -4.37 1.09 -8.41
N SER A 132 -5.10 1.88 -9.20
CA SER A 132 -6.42 2.38 -8.80
C SER A 132 -7.51 1.32 -8.68
N LEU A 133 -7.33 0.16 -9.30
CA LEU A 133 -8.27 -0.97 -9.28
C LEU A 133 -7.88 -2.03 -8.26
N ILE A 134 -6.64 -2.00 -7.78
CA ILE A 134 -6.12 -2.91 -6.76
C ILE A 134 -5.87 -2.11 -5.48
N THR A 135 -4.62 -1.73 -5.20
CA THR A 135 -4.22 -0.73 -4.22
C THR A 135 -2.83 -0.20 -4.57
N GLU A 136 -2.48 0.97 -4.02
CA GLU A 136 -1.16 1.58 -4.19
C GLU A 136 0.01 0.64 -3.79
N PRO A 137 -0.01 -0.06 -2.64
CA PRO A 137 1.10 -0.93 -2.25
C PRO A 137 1.31 -2.08 -3.24
N ALA A 138 0.21 -2.70 -3.73
CA ALA A 138 0.29 -3.78 -4.70
C ALA A 138 0.85 -3.32 -6.05
N ALA A 139 0.43 -2.15 -6.53
CA ALA A 139 0.97 -1.54 -7.74
C ALA A 139 2.47 -1.23 -7.62
N MET A 140 2.88 -0.73 -6.45
CA MET A 140 4.27 -0.41 -6.14
C MET A 140 5.15 -1.66 -6.15
N THR A 141 4.73 -2.74 -5.48
CA THR A 141 5.42 -4.04 -5.49
C THR A 141 5.54 -4.60 -6.90
N LEU A 142 4.46 -4.59 -7.67
CA LEU A 142 4.46 -5.10 -9.04
C LEU A 142 5.41 -4.31 -9.93
N ALA A 143 5.33 -2.97 -9.90
CA ALA A 143 6.21 -2.13 -10.67
C ALA A 143 7.68 -2.34 -10.27
N ALA A 144 7.97 -2.48 -8.98
CA ALA A 144 9.32 -2.77 -8.49
C ALA A 144 9.85 -4.12 -8.99
N LEU A 145 9.03 -5.17 -9.01
CA LEU A 145 9.42 -6.49 -9.53
C LEU A 145 9.70 -6.46 -11.04
N ILE A 146 8.91 -5.71 -11.81
CA ILE A 146 9.11 -5.58 -13.27
C ILE A 146 10.31 -4.67 -13.59
N LEU A 147 10.46 -3.56 -12.87
CA LEU A 147 11.50 -2.55 -13.11
C LEU A 147 12.86 -2.94 -12.53
N GLY A 148 12.90 -3.75 -11.46
CA GLY A 148 14.12 -4.24 -10.80
C GLY A 148 15.19 -4.70 -11.80
N PRO A 149 14.93 -5.75 -12.60
CA PRO A 149 15.90 -6.25 -13.57
C PRO A 149 16.15 -5.29 -14.76
N LEU A 150 15.26 -4.33 -15.02
CA LEU A 150 15.35 -3.44 -16.18
C LEU A 150 16.11 -2.13 -15.87
N VAL A 151 15.90 -1.55 -14.70
CA VAL A 151 16.33 -0.19 -14.33
C VAL A 151 17.31 -0.20 -13.16
N PHE A 152 17.17 -1.11 -12.19
CA PHE A 152 18.00 -1.12 -10.98
C PHE A 152 19.26 -1.98 -11.14
N ARG A 153 20.01 -1.72 -12.22
CA ARG A 153 21.25 -2.45 -12.56
C ARG A 153 22.50 -1.60 -12.32
N PRO A 154 23.68 -2.19 -12.09
CA PRO A 154 24.92 -1.43 -11.84
C PRO A 154 25.26 -0.42 -12.95
N GLU A 155 24.90 -0.70 -14.19
CA GLU A 155 25.23 0.14 -15.36
C GLU A 155 24.34 1.39 -15.48
N VAL A 156 23.23 1.45 -14.74
CA VAL A 156 22.35 2.62 -14.73
C VAL A 156 22.86 3.63 -13.69
N PRO A 157 23.11 4.90 -14.06
CA PRO A 157 23.51 5.95 -13.14
C PRO A 157 22.58 6.07 -11.92
N GLU A 158 23.15 6.35 -10.75
CA GLU A 158 22.41 6.38 -9.49
C GLU A 158 21.28 7.43 -9.48
N TRP A 159 21.51 8.61 -10.07
CA TRP A 159 20.48 9.65 -10.19
C TRP A 159 19.27 9.21 -11.02
N LEU A 160 19.45 8.34 -12.03
CA LEU A 160 18.36 7.77 -12.81
C LEU A 160 17.58 6.71 -12.01
N LYS A 161 18.25 5.97 -11.12
CA LYS A 161 17.58 5.03 -10.19
C LYS A 161 16.73 5.77 -9.17
N TYR A 162 17.23 6.86 -8.59
CA TYR A 162 16.42 7.72 -7.73
C TYR A 162 15.28 8.39 -8.50
N GLY A 163 15.53 8.85 -9.73
CA GLY A 163 14.48 9.36 -10.62
C GLY A 163 13.39 8.32 -10.91
N ALA A 164 13.77 7.06 -11.07
CA ALA A 164 12.85 5.93 -11.22
C ALA A 164 12.00 5.68 -9.98
N LEU A 165 12.61 5.64 -8.79
CA LEU A 165 11.85 5.50 -7.53
C LEU A 165 10.90 6.68 -7.32
N GLY A 166 11.39 7.91 -7.49
CA GLY A 166 10.59 9.12 -7.32
C GLY A 166 9.40 9.16 -8.30
N THR A 167 9.65 8.86 -9.58
CA THR A 167 8.59 8.80 -10.60
C THR A 167 7.58 7.70 -10.29
N LEU A 168 8.04 6.52 -9.84
CA LEU A 168 7.15 5.44 -9.47
C LEU A 168 6.25 5.84 -8.30
N PHE A 169 6.82 6.40 -7.22
CA PHE A 169 6.04 6.82 -6.05
C PHE A 169 5.05 7.91 -6.39
N VAL A 170 5.46 8.92 -7.17
CA VAL A 170 4.55 9.97 -7.64
C VAL A 170 3.44 9.34 -8.46
N ASN A 171 3.78 8.54 -9.48
CA ASN A 171 2.78 7.98 -10.39
C ASN A 171 1.81 7.03 -9.69
N VAL A 172 2.28 6.20 -8.75
CA VAL A 172 1.40 5.31 -7.96
C VAL A 172 0.43 6.15 -7.12
N SER A 173 0.93 7.20 -6.47
CA SER A 173 0.10 8.10 -5.65
C SER A 173 -0.95 8.83 -6.49
N ILE A 174 -0.56 9.53 -7.57
CA ILE A 174 -1.54 10.24 -8.40
C ILE A 174 -2.44 9.29 -9.20
N GLY A 175 -1.91 8.12 -9.58
CA GLY A 175 -2.63 7.09 -10.33
C GLY A 175 -3.82 6.52 -9.55
N GLY A 176 -3.74 6.50 -8.21
CA GLY A 176 -4.85 6.12 -7.34
C GLY A 176 -6.12 6.97 -7.55
N THR A 177 -6.01 8.22 -8.00
CA THR A 177 -7.18 9.11 -8.16
C THR A 177 -8.11 8.76 -9.33
N LEU A 178 -7.84 7.67 -10.07
CA LEU A 178 -8.71 7.20 -11.15
C LEU A 178 -10.04 6.63 -10.64
N THR A 179 -10.06 6.04 -9.43
CA THR A 179 -11.26 5.47 -8.80
C THR A 179 -11.40 5.93 -7.34
N ALA A 180 -12.57 5.70 -6.75
CA ALA A 180 -12.82 6.04 -5.35
C ALA A 180 -12.17 5.07 -4.34
N PHE A 181 -11.71 3.90 -4.81
CA PHE A 181 -11.28 2.79 -3.95
C PHE A 181 -9.78 2.77 -3.70
N ALA A 182 -9.01 3.37 -4.59
CA ALA A 182 -7.56 3.23 -4.60
C ALA A 182 -6.86 3.91 -3.43
N ALA A 183 -7.33 5.12 -3.10
CA ALA A 183 -6.73 6.00 -2.13
C ALA A 183 -7.66 6.02 -0.90
N PRO A 184 -7.21 5.54 0.27
CA PRO A 184 -8.04 5.52 1.46
C PRO A 184 -8.64 6.90 1.82
N PRO A 185 -7.93 8.04 1.66
CA PRO A 185 -8.53 9.36 1.89
C PRO A 185 -9.75 9.65 1.01
N VAL A 186 -9.76 9.18 -0.24
CA VAL A 186 -10.89 9.32 -1.16
C VAL A 186 -12.05 8.46 -0.68
N LEU A 187 -11.80 7.20 -0.32
CA LEU A 187 -12.81 6.30 0.22
C LEU A 187 -13.48 6.87 1.48
N MET A 188 -12.71 7.51 2.37
CA MET A 188 -13.22 8.11 3.60
C MET A 188 -14.21 9.25 3.34
N VAL A 189 -14.00 10.03 2.28
CA VAL A 189 -14.83 11.21 1.96
C VAL A 189 -15.84 10.93 0.84
N ALA A 190 -15.75 9.79 0.17
CA ALA A 190 -16.57 9.43 -0.99
C ALA A 190 -18.06 9.49 -0.68
N THR A 191 -18.49 9.03 0.50
CA THR A 191 -19.90 9.07 0.91
C THR A 191 -20.36 10.47 1.30
N VAL A 192 -19.46 11.28 1.87
CA VAL A 192 -19.77 12.66 2.30
C VAL A 192 -19.90 13.59 1.09
N TRP A 193 -19.05 13.41 0.08
CA TRP A 193 -18.96 14.29 -1.08
C TRP A 193 -19.53 13.67 -2.37
N ASN A 194 -20.10 12.47 -2.30
CA ASN A 194 -20.55 11.68 -3.45
C ASN A 194 -19.46 11.50 -4.53
N TRP A 195 -18.21 11.32 -4.11
CA TRP A 195 -17.09 11.04 -5.00
C TRP A 195 -17.07 9.55 -5.35
N ASP A 196 -18.06 9.09 -6.11
CA ASP A 196 -18.05 7.75 -6.66
C ASP A 196 -16.94 7.59 -7.71
N SER A 197 -16.70 6.36 -8.17
CA SER A 197 -15.63 6.10 -9.14
C SER A 197 -15.85 6.84 -10.47
N ALA A 198 -17.10 7.10 -10.87
CA ALA A 198 -17.41 7.87 -12.07
C ALA A 198 -17.02 9.33 -11.91
N PHE A 199 -17.35 9.94 -10.76
CA PHE A 199 -16.95 11.30 -10.41
C PHE A 199 -15.43 11.44 -10.36
N MET A 200 -14.74 10.51 -9.69
CA MET A 200 -13.28 10.51 -9.60
C MET A 200 -12.64 10.48 -10.99
N ALA A 201 -13.09 9.56 -11.85
CA ALA A 201 -12.59 9.44 -13.22
C ALA A 201 -12.83 10.72 -14.06
N ALA A 202 -14.02 11.32 -13.94
CA ALA A 202 -14.40 12.50 -14.71
C ALA A 202 -13.66 13.78 -14.27
N ASN A 203 -13.38 13.95 -12.98
CA ASN A 203 -12.82 15.19 -12.44
C ASN A 203 -11.30 15.15 -12.24
N PHE A 204 -10.78 14.01 -11.80
CA PHE A 204 -9.37 13.83 -11.43
C PHE A 204 -8.66 12.81 -12.31
N GLY A 205 -9.32 11.72 -12.68
CA GLY A 205 -8.71 10.57 -13.34
C GLY A 205 -7.98 10.89 -14.65
N TRP A 206 -8.55 11.73 -15.52
CA TRP A 206 -7.87 12.09 -16.78
C TRP A 206 -6.64 12.99 -16.54
N LYS A 207 -6.66 13.87 -15.53
CA LYS A 207 -5.51 14.70 -15.14
C LYS A 207 -4.39 13.83 -14.60
N ALA A 208 -4.74 12.85 -13.77
CA ALA A 208 -3.82 11.85 -13.27
C ALA A 208 -3.22 11.00 -14.40
N ALA A 209 -4.05 10.49 -15.32
CA ALA A 209 -3.57 9.73 -16.47
C ALA A 209 -2.58 10.53 -17.34
N LEU A 210 -2.86 11.82 -17.57
CA LEU A 210 -1.94 12.71 -18.27
C LEU A 210 -0.63 12.91 -17.50
N ALA A 211 -0.70 13.25 -16.22
CA ALA A 211 0.48 13.46 -15.38
C ALA A 211 1.35 12.19 -15.28
N VAL A 212 0.73 11.03 -15.04
CA VAL A 212 1.38 9.72 -15.05
C VAL A 212 2.06 9.46 -16.41
N GLY A 213 1.33 9.68 -17.51
CA GLY A 213 1.84 9.48 -18.86
C GLY A 213 3.03 10.39 -19.20
N LEU A 214 2.97 11.66 -18.79
CA LEU A 214 4.07 12.63 -18.98
C LEU A 214 5.31 12.22 -18.17
N ASN A 215 5.13 11.92 -16.88
CA ASN A 215 6.21 11.47 -16.00
C ASN A 215 6.87 10.19 -16.52
N ALA A 216 6.05 9.20 -16.90
CA ALA A 216 6.50 7.93 -17.46
C ALA A 216 7.28 8.13 -18.77
N SER A 217 6.80 9.03 -19.64
CA SER A 217 7.45 9.34 -20.92
C SER A 217 8.79 10.05 -20.71
N ALA A 218 8.83 11.07 -19.83
CA ALA A 218 10.03 11.83 -19.52
C ALA A 218 11.12 10.92 -18.94
N LEU A 219 10.78 10.11 -17.93
CA LEU A 219 11.75 9.21 -17.31
C LEU A 219 12.18 8.09 -18.26
N THR A 220 11.25 7.48 -19.01
CA THR A 220 11.59 6.43 -19.98
C THR A 220 12.51 6.99 -21.07
N TRP A 221 12.27 8.23 -21.50
CA TRP A 221 13.16 8.92 -22.43
C TRP A 221 14.56 9.06 -21.84
N LEU A 222 14.72 9.49 -20.59
CA LEU A 222 16.04 9.58 -19.94
C LEU A 222 16.73 8.21 -19.80
N LEU A 223 15.96 7.15 -19.54
CA LEU A 223 16.48 5.78 -19.41
C LEU A 223 16.81 5.13 -20.76
N ARG A 224 16.29 5.61 -21.90
CA ARG A 224 16.30 4.92 -23.21
C ARG A 224 17.68 4.42 -23.66
N THR A 225 18.74 5.16 -23.37
CA THR A 225 20.12 4.80 -23.74
C THR A 225 20.67 3.61 -22.96
N HIS A 226 20.06 3.27 -21.83
CA HIS A 226 20.45 2.17 -20.93
C HIS A 226 19.56 0.92 -21.08
N LEU A 227 18.45 1.01 -21.83
CA LEU A 227 17.43 -0.04 -21.93
C LEU A 227 17.65 -1.07 -23.06
N GLY A 228 18.70 -0.91 -23.88
CA GLY A 228 18.84 -1.67 -25.13
C GLY A 228 19.83 -2.84 -25.16
N ARG A 229 20.67 -3.04 -24.13
CA ARG A 229 21.91 -3.85 -24.32
C ARG A 229 21.91 -5.28 -23.75
N ARG A 230 20.89 -5.69 -22.98
CA ARG A 230 20.89 -7.01 -22.31
C ARG A 230 19.51 -7.55 -21.88
N ALA A 231 18.43 -6.79 -22.07
CA ALA A 231 17.10 -7.15 -21.58
C ALA A 231 16.49 -8.41 -22.25
N ALA A 232 17.06 -8.89 -23.36
CA ALA A 232 16.60 -10.06 -24.08
C ALA A 232 17.27 -11.38 -23.61
N SER A 233 18.42 -11.33 -22.91
CA SER A 233 19.16 -12.57 -22.57
C SER A 233 18.67 -13.26 -21.31
N ASP A 234 18.03 -12.53 -20.37
CA ASP A 234 17.55 -13.11 -19.11
C ASP A 234 16.11 -13.65 -19.19
N GLU A 235 15.32 -13.26 -20.19
CA GLU A 235 13.94 -13.74 -20.38
C GLU A 235 13.85 -15.23 -20.74
N ALA A 236 14.90 -15.78 -21.36
CA ALA A 236 14.94 -17.18 -21.76
C ALA A 236 15.33 -18.13 -20.61
N ALA A 237 15.91 -17.62 -19.52
CA ALA A 237 16.52 -18.44 -18.47
C ALA A 237 15.57 -18.82 -17.32
N THR A 238 14.41 -18.16 -17.18
CA THR A 238 13.49 -18.35 -16.05
C THR A 238 12.03 -18.43 -16.47
N ALA A 239 11.73 -19.28 -17.46
CA ALA A 239 10.34 -19.65 -17.78
C ALA A 239 9.74 -20.50 -16.64
N ALA A 240 9.32 -19.85 -15.55
CA ALA A 240 8.46 -20.47 -14.56
C ALA A 240 7.20 -21.03 -15.27
N PRO A 241 6.67 -22.18 -14.83
CA PRO A 241 5.49 -22.76 -15.45
C PRO A 241 4.36 -21.73 -15.45
N SER A 242 3.70 -21.60 -16.59
CA SER A 242 2.62 -20.64 -16.78
C SER A 242 1.50 -20.91 -15.77
N MET A 243 1.19 -19.93 -14.92
CA MET A 243 -0.01 -19.91 -14.08
C MET A 243 -1.26 -20.36 -14.86
N PRO A 244 -1.99 -21.37 -14.38
CA PRO A 244 -3.27 -21.79 -14.97
C PRO A 244 -4.30 -20.67 -14.92
N LEU A 245 -5.05 -20.50 -16.00
CA LEU A 245 -6.09 -19.46 -16.10
C LEU A 245 -7.15 -19.60 -15.00
N THR A 246 -7.50 -20.83 -14.62
CA THR A 246 -8.48 -21.11 -13.56
C THR A 246 -8.04 -20.53 -12.22
N VAL A 247 -6.77 -20.73 -11.83
CA VAL A 247 -6.21 -20.19 -10.57
C VAL A 247 -6.20 -18.66 -10.61
N THR A 248 -5.79 -18.07 -11.72
CA THR A 248 -5.82 -16.61 -11.91
C THR A 248 -7.24 -16.05 -11.77
N VAL A 249 -8.23 -16.65 -12.45
CA VAL A 249 -9.63 -16.20 -12.37
C VAL A 249 -10.16 -16.32 -10.95
N VAL A 250 -9.87 -17.42 -10.24
CA VAL A 250 -10.28 -17.58 -8.83
C VAL A 250 -9.69 -16.48 -7.95
N HIS A 251 -8.39 -16.17 -8.08
CA HIS A 251 -7.77 -15.08 -7.33
C HIS A 251 -8.38 -13.70 -7.66
N LEU A 252 -8.65 -13.43 -8.94
CA LEU A 252 -9.30 -12.18 -9.36
C LEU A 252 -10.74 -12.07 -8.83
N LEU A 253 -11.47 -13.18 -8.73
CA LEU A 253 -12.80 -13.22 -8.12
C LEU A 253 -12.74 -12.95 -6.61
N PHE A 254 -11.76 -13.52 -5.89
CA PHE A 254 -11.54 -13.18 -4.49
C PHE A 254 -11.23 -11.70 -4.31
N LEU A 255 -10.32 -11.16 -5.13
CA LEU A 255 -9.94 -9.75 -5.10
C LEU A 255 -11.15 -8.83 -5.35
N ALA A 256 -11.92 -9.11 -6.42
CA ALA A 256 -13.12 -8.35 -6.75
C ALA A 256 -14.18 -8.44 -5.65
N SER A 257 -14.36 -9.61 -5.04
CA SER A 257 -15.32 -9.80 -3.95
C SER A 257 -14.94 -8.99 -2.71
N VAL A 258 -13.65 -8.96 -2.33
CA VAL A 258 -13.16 -8.11 -1.23
C VAL A 258 -13.46 -6.64 -1.50
N ILE A 259 -13.25 -6.17 -2.74
CA ILE A 259 -13.52 -4.78 -3.14
C ILE A 259 -15.03 -4.46 -3.07
N VAL A 260 -15.87 -5.31 -3.66
CA VAL A 260 -17.33 -5.11 -3.67
C VAL A 260 -17.90 -5.03 -2.26
N PHE A 261 -17.36 -5.84 -1.33
CA PHE A 261 -17.80 -5.87 0.06
C PHE A 261 -16.91 -5.03 1.01
N ALA A 262 -16.14 -4.06 0.51
CA ALA A 262 -15.17 -3.27 1.30
C ALA A 262 -15.79 -2.55 2.52
N HIS A 263 -17.07 -2.20 2.46
CA HIS A 263 -17.79 -1.56 3.57
C HIS A 263 -18.35 -2.54 4.61
N HIS A 264 -18.16 -3.85 4.41
CA HIS A 264 -18.68 -4.91 5.28
C HIS A 264 -17.54 -5.80 5.83
N PRO A 265 -16.89 -5.40 6.94
CA PRO A 265 -15.76 -6.12 7.56
C PRO A 265 -15.97 -7.62 7.73
N VAL A 266 -17.12 -8.03 8.25
CA VAL A 266 -17.44 -9.43 8.49
C VAL A 266 -17.42 -10.24 7.19
N ILE A 267 -17.94 -9.67 6.10
CA ILE A 267 -18.04 -10.35 4.81
C ILE A 267 -16.65 -10.47 4.16
N PHE A 268 -15.90 -9.36 4.04
CA PHE A 268 -14.60 -9.42 3.37
C PHE A 268 -13.57 -10.21 4.19
N LEU A 269 -13.65 -10.23 5.52
CA LEU A 269 -12.83 -11.11 6.35
C LEU A 269 -13.19 -12.57 6.15
N GLY A 270 -14.48 -12.90 6.02
CA GLY A 270 -14.92 -14.25 5.66
C GLY A 270 -14.36 -14.68 4.31
N ILE A 271 -14.46 -13.82 3.29
CA ILE A 271 -13.87 -14.04 1.96
C ILE A 271 -12.35 -14.26 2.06
N PHE A 272 -11.67 -13.46 2.88
CA PHE A 272 -10.23 -13.58 3.11
C PHE A 272 -9.85 -14.92 3.73
N LEU A 273 -10.62 -15.41 4.72
CA LEU A 273 -10.38 -16.73 5.31
C LEU A 273 -10.56 -17.85 4.28
N PHE A 274 -11.56 -17.76 3.41
CA PHE A 274 -11.71 -18.69 2.28
C PHE A 274 -10.55 -18.60 1.29
N PHE A 275 -10.06 -17.39 1.00
CA PHE A 275 -8.88 -17.18 0.16
C PHE A 275 -7.64 -17.85 0.75
N LEU A 276 -7.37 -17.68 2.05
CA LEU A 276 -6.25 -18.36 2.73
C LEU A 276 -6.39 -19.89 2.66
N GLY A 277 -7.61 -20.41 2.85
CA GLY A 277 -7.89 -21.83 2.67
C GLY A 277 -7.62 -22.32 1.24
N TYR A 278 -7.97 -21.53 0.23
CA TYR A 278 -7.68 -21.83 -1.17
C TYR A 278 -6.17 -21.83 -1.46
N VAL A 279 -5.44 -20.80 -1.00
CA VAL A 279 -3.97 -20.72 -1.15
C VAL A 279 -3.31 -21.94 -0.50
N GLN A 280 -3.76 -22.35 0.69
CA GLN A 280 -3.25 -23.52 1.38
C GLN A 280 -3.57 -24.84 0.64
N ALA A 281 -4.73 -24.94 -0.02
CA ALA A 281 -5.14 -26.13 -0.77
C ALA A 281 -4.36 -26.32 -2.08
N TYR A 282 -3.84 -25.24 -2.68
CA TYR A 282 -3.15 -25.26 -3.97
C TYR A 282 -1.72 -24.71 -3.91
N PRO A 283 -0.82 -25.25 -3.06
CA PRO A 283 0.50 -24.67 -2.78
C PRO A 283 1.42 -24.61 -4.02
N ALA A 284 1.20 -25.47 -5.02
CA ALA A 284 1.98 -25.51 -6.25
C ALA A 284 1.91 -24.21 -7.08
N PHE A 285 0.87 -23.41 -6.90
CA PHE A 285 0.64 -22.16 -7.65
C PHE A 285 0.89 -20.90 -6.80
N GLN A 286 1.37 -21.05 -5.57
CA GLN A 286 1.44 -19.97 -4.59
C GLN A 286 2.88 -19.67 -4.20
N ASN A 287 3.14 -18.40 -3.91
CA ASN A 287 4.34 -17.97 -3.17
C ASN A 287 3.91 -17.67 -1.72
N PRO A 288 4.87 -17.58 -0.78
CA PRO A 288 4.58 -17.05 0.54
C PRO A 288 3.85 -15.71 0.44
N LEU A 289 2.68 -15.63 1.08
CA LEU A 289 1.89 -14.41 1.14
C LEU A 289 2.60 -13.37 2.03
N ILE A 290 2.46 -12.08 1.68
CA ILE A 290 3.03 -10.94 2.43
C ILE A 290 2.24 -10.61 3.70
N LEU A 291 1.91 -11.64 4.49
CA LEU A 291 1.10 -11.51 5.70
C LEU A 291 1.76 -10.59 6.72
N LYS A 292 3.09 -10.68 6.88
CA LYS A 292 3.82 -9.83 7.83
C LYS A 292 3.69 -8.37 7.43
N GLU A 293 4.06 -8.03 6.20
CA GLU A 293 4.10 -6.67 5.69
C GLU A 293 2.71 -6.04 5.70
N ALA A 294 1.70 -6.76 5.21
CA ALA A 294 0.32 -6.27 5.22
C ALA A 294 -0.21 -6.10 6.65
N LEU A 295 0.13 -7.00 7.58
CA LEU A 295 -0.29 -6.90 8.97
C LEU A 295 0.32 -5.68 9.64
N LEU A 296 1.59 -5.38 9.37
CA LEU A 296 2.26 -4.18 9.89
C LEU A 296 1.57 -2.91 9.41
N VAL A 297 1.24 -2.82 8.11
CA VAL A 297 0.50 -1.66 7.57
C VAL A 297 -0.90 -1.55 8.19
N GLY A 298 -1.63 -2.66 8.34
CA GLY A 298 -2.92 -2.67 9.03
C GLY A 298 -2.79 -2.25 10.50
N PHE A 299 -1.75 -2.70 11.20
CA PHE A 299 -1.47 -2.35 12.59
C PHE A 299 -1.13 -0.86 12.75
N PHE A 300 -0.36 -0.29 11.82
CA PHE A 300 -0.10 1.15 11.74
C PHE A 300 -1.40 1.94 11.62
N LEU A 301 -2.24 1.61 10.63
CA LEU A 301 -3.50 2.31 10.38
C LEU A 301 -4.46 2.20 11.58
N ALA A 302 -4.57 1.01 12.18
CA ALA A 302 -5.36 0.81 13.39
C ALA A 302 -4.84 1.67 14.55
N GLY A 303 -3.52 1.77 14.69
CA GLY A 303 -2.86 2.63 15.67
C GLY A 303 -3.20 4.11 15.47
N VAL A 304 -3.17 4.59 14.23
CA VAL A 304 -3.54 5.97 13.87
C VAL A 304 -5.02 6.23 14.18
N VAL A 305 -5.92 5.30 13.88
CA VAL A 305 -7.36 5.43 14.20
C VAL A 305 -7.59 5.57 15.71
N VAL A 306 -6.88 4.77 16.51
CA VAL A 306 -7.00 4.80 17.97
C VAL A 306 -6.36 6.05 18.58
N LEU A 307 -5.16 6.45 18.14
CA LEU A 307 -4.48 7.63 18.68
C LEU A 307 -5.12 8.94 18.20
N GLY A 308 -5.46 9.01 16.92
CA GLY A 308 -6.05 10.17 16.26
C GLY A 308 -7.48 10.47 16.75
N GLY A 309 -8.23 9.44 17.14
CA GLY A 309 -9.58 9.60 17.67
C GLY A 309 -9.69 10.54 18.88
N MET A 310 -8.66 10.57 19.73
CA MET A 310 -8.59 11.47 20.89
C MET A 310 -8.00 12.85 20.57
N GLN A 311 -7.53 13.11 19.34
CA GLN A 311 -6.94 14.40 18.97
C GLN A 311 -7.96 15.39 18.38
N GLN A 312 -9.22 14.98 18.22
CA GLN A 312 -10.27 15.79 17.60
C GLN A 312 -10.46 17.14 18.31
N TRP A 313 -10.34 17.19 19.64
CA TRP A 313 -10.60 18.38 20.44
C TRP A 313 -9.75 19.61 20.06
N TRP A 314 -8.52 19.40 19.55
CA TRP A 314 -7.63 20.49 19.12
C TRP A 314 -7.41 20.52 17.61
N LEU A 315 -7.43 19.38 16.92
CA LEU A 315 -7.27 19.32 15.46
C LEU A 315 -8.51 19.83 14.72
N GLN A 316 -9.71 19.42 15.15
CA GLN A 316 -10.94 19.75 14.44
C GLN A 316 -11.18 21.27 14.34
N PRO A 317 -11.00 22.08 15.41
CA PRO A 317 -11.12 23.53 15.32
C PRO A 317 -10.14 24.14 14.30
N ILE A 318 -8.88 23.70 14.29
CA ILE A 318 -7.85 24.20 13.37
C ILE A 318 -8.22 23.88 11.93
N VAL A 319 -8.59 22.63 11.64
CA VAL A 319 -8.94 22.20 10.28
C VAL A 319 -10.20 22.90 9.79
N SER A 320 -11.20 23.08 10.66
CA SER A 320 -12.44 23.79 10.30
C SER A 320 -12.27 25.27 10.01
N GLN A 321 -11.16 25.89 10.45
CA GLN A 321 -10.82 27.29 10.18
C GLN A 321 -10.06 27.49 8.86
N LEU A 322 -9.61 26.41 8.22
CA LEU A 322 -9.03 26.48 6.88
C LEU A 322 -10.17 26.64 5.88
N GLU A 323 -10.52 27.89 5.57
CA GLU A 323 -11.44 28.20 4.47
C GLU A 323 -10.85 27.66 3.16
N PRO A 324 -11.67 27.05 2.28
CA PRO A 324 -11.20 26.69 0.95
C PRO A 324 -10.88 27.97 0.19
N LEU A 325 -9.60 28.16 -0.13
CA LEU A 325 -9.11 29.21 -1.04
C LEU A 325 -9.63 28.98 -2.47
#